data_AF-A0A925V8J2-F1
#
_entry.id   AF-A0A925V8J2-F1
#
_cell.length_a   1.000
_cell.length_b   1.000
_cell.length_c   1.000
_cell.angle_alpha   90.00
_cell.angle_beta   90.00
_cell.angle_gamma   90.00
#
_symmetry.space_group_name_H-M   'P 1'
#
loop_
_entity.id
_entity.type
_entity.pdbx_description
1 polymer ?
#
loop_
_entity_poly.entity_id
_entity_poly.type
_entity_poly.pdbx_seq_one_letter_code
_entity_poly.pdbx_strand_id
1 'polypeptide(L)'
;MQPCPITAYALCNALGEDARAVIEALEHGRSGLRDDPFVAQVPTFLGHCDDLAPLPASLQGYDTRQARLTARALAPMTEAVAGACRRWGASRIAIVIGTSTGGIAAT
;
A
#
# COMPACT_ATOMS: atom_id res chain seq x y z
N MET A 1 -28.54 -11.96 -2.00
CA MET A 1 -27.31 -11.43 -1.36
C MET A 1 -27.48 -9.94 -1.16
N GLN A 2 -27.04 -9.38 -0.03
CA GLN A 2 -26.98 -7.93 0.16
C GLN A 2 -25.67 -7.38 -0.43
N PRO A 3 -25.67 -6.22 -1.10
CA PRO A 3 -24.44 -5.58 -1.57
C PRO A 3 -23.49 -5.25 -0.41
N CYS A 4 -22.19 -5.44 -0.60
CA CYS A 4 -21.14 -5.01 0.33
C CYS A 4 -20.47 -3.74 -0.21
N PRO A 5 -20.66 -2.57 0.42
CA PRO A 5 -20.08 -1.33 -0.07
C PRO A 5 -18.61 -1.19 0.32
N ILE A 6 -17.82 -0.56 -0.55
CA ILE A 6 -16.51 -0.02 -0.20
C ILE A 6 -16.74 1.34 0.47
N THR A 7 -16.44 1.43 1.76
CA THR A 7 -16.72 2.64 2.57
C THR A 7 -15.51 3.55 2.75
N ALA A 8 -14.31 3.03 2.52
CA ALA A 8 -13.06 3.78 2.47
C ALA A 8 -12.04 3.01 1.62
N TYR A 9 -11.12 3.73 0.99
CA TYR A 9 -10.02 3.16 0.23
C TYR A 9 -8.79 4.07 0.31
N ALA A 10 -7.62 3.47 0.15
CA ALA A 10 -6.35 4.16 0.01
C ALA A 10 -5.46 3.37 -0.96
N LEU A 11 -4.55 4.08 -1.61
CA LEU A 11 -3.70 3.54 -2.67
C LEU A 11 -2.31 4.17 -2.50
N CYS A 12 -1.28 3.37 -2.67
CA CYS A 12 0.09 3.83 -2.87
C CYS A 12 0.75 2.90 -3.89
N ASN A 13 1.19 3.46 -5.01
CA ASN A 13 1.87 2.72 -6.07
C ASN A 13 2.81 3.67 -6.85
N ALA A 14 3.35 3.23 -7.98
CA ALA A 14 4.30 4.02 -8.76
C ALA A 14 3.72 5.33 -9.36
N LEU A 15 2.40 5.47 -9.38
CA LEU A 15 1.71 6.68 -9.84
C LEU A 15 1.58 7.75 -8.75
N GLY A 16 1.75 7.39 -7.48
CA GLY A 16 1.57 8.32 -6.38
C GLY A 16 1.54 7.67 -5.00
N GLU A 17 1.74 8.51 -3.99
CA GLU A 17 1.81 8.09 -2.59
C GLU A 17 0.45 8.03 -1.89
N ASP A 18 -0.58 8.60 -2.52
CA ASP A 18 -1.96 8.61 -2.03
C ASP A 18 -2.96 8.38 -3.18
N ALA A 19 -4.23 8.14 -2.82
CA ALA A 19 -5.28 7.86 -3.78
C ALA A 19 -5.54 9.02 -4.74
N ARG A 20 -5.40 10.27 -4.29
CA ARG A 20 -5.63 11.45 -5.13
C ARG A 20 -4.58 11.53 -6.23
N ALA A 21 -3.30 11.41 -5.87
CA ALA A 21 -2.18 11.44 -6.81
C ALA A 21 -2.27 10.28 -7.82
N VAL A 22 -2.63 9.07 -7.35
CA VAL A 22 -2.84 7.90 -8.23
C VAL A 22 -3.98 8.14 -9.21
N ILE A 23 -5.13 8.61 -8.75
CA ILE A 23 -6.30 8.89 -9.62
C ILE A 23 -5.95 9.97 -10.63
N GLU A 24 -5.32 11.06 -10.19
CA GLU A 24 -4.93 12.16 -11.07
C GLU A 24 -3.96 11.70 -12.16
N ALA A 25 -2.99 10.84 -11.83
CA ALA A 25 -2.08 10.28 -12.82
C ALA A 25 -2.81 9.39 -13.84
N LEU A 26 -3.77 8.57 -13.39
CA LEU A 26 -4.60 7.74 -14.26
C LEU A 26 -5.45 8.58 -15.22
N GLU A 27 -6.13 9.61 -14.70
CA GLU A 27 -6.98 10.52 -15.49
C GLU A 27 -6.20 11.24 -16.60
N HIS A 28 -4.92 11.53 -16.36
CA HIS A 28 -4.05 12.22 -17.31
C HIS A 28 -3.15 11.26 -18.12
N GLY A 29 -3.31 9.94 -17.98
CA GLY A 29 -2.51 8.96 -18.70
C GLY A 29 -1.00 9.02 -18.41
N ARG A 30 -0.62 9.44 -17.19
CA ARG A 30 0.80 9.51 -16.78
C ARG A 30 1.29 8.14 -16.35
N SER A 31 2.48 7.76 -16.83
CA SER A 31 3.16 6.54 -16.39
C SER A 31 3.96 6.79 -15.11
N GLY A 32 3.93 5.83 -14.19
CA GLY A 32 4.83 5.75 -13.04
C GLY A 32 6.03 4.84 -13.28
N LEU A 33 6.15 4.27 -14.47
CA LEU A 33 7.25 3.41 -14.85
C LEU A 33 8.47 4.25 -15.25
N ARG A 34 9.64 3.80 -14.83
CA ARG A 34 10.93 4.39 -15.18
C ARG A 34 11.91 3.30 -15.58
N ASP A 35 12.90 3.66 -16.38
CA ASP A 35 14.03 2.78 -16.66
C ASP A 35 14.70 2.41 -15.34
N ASP A 36 14.87 1.11 -15.10
CA ASP A 36 15.50 0.62 -13.89
C ASP A 36 16.43 -0.57 -14.23
N PRO A 37 17.75 -0.45 -13.95
CA PRO A 37 18.73 -1.47 -14.28
C PRO A 37 18.78 -2.63 -13.26
N PHE A 38 17.96 -2.62 -12.21
CA PHE A 38 18.10 -3.46 -11.02
C PHE A 38 17.73 -4.94 -11.23
N VAL A 39 16.78 -5.27 -12.13
CA VAL A 39 16.15 -6.60 -12.12
C VAL A 39 16.59 -7.52 -13.28
N ALA A 40 17.20 -7.01 -14.35
CA ALA A 40 17.61 -7.89 -15.44
C ALA A 40 18.79 -7.37 -16.26
N GLN A 41 19.53 -8.30 -16.87
CA GLN A 41 20.53 -8.02 -17.93
C GLN A 41 19.90 -7.46 -19.22
N VAL A 42 18.61 -7.12 -19.19
CA VAL A 42 17.85 -6.55 -20.30
C VAL A 42 17.19 -5.24 -19.87
N PRO A 43 17.11 -4.24 -20.77
CA PRO A 43 16.40 -2.99 -20.50
C PRO A 43 14.98 -3.26 -20.00
N THR A 44 14.65 -2.74 -18.81
CA THR A 44 13.39 -3.00 -18.12
C THR A 44 12.84 -1.70 -17.53
N PHE A 45 11.54 -1.47 -17.70
CA PHE A 45 10.82 -0.41 -17.02
C PHE A 45 10.14 -0.96 -15.77
N LEU A 46 10.37 -0.33 -14.62
CA LEU A 46 9.78 -0.74 -13.34
C LEU A 46 9.02 0.41 -12.69
N GLY A 47 7.99 0.06 -11.93
CA GLY A 47 7.24 0.99 -11.09
C GLY A 47 7.78 0.95 -9.66
N HIS A 48 8.08 2.12 -9.11
CA HIS A 48 8.64 2.22 -7.76
C HIS A 48 7.82 3.16 -6.89
N CYS A 49 7.73 2.80 -5.61
CA CYS A 49 7.35 3.73 -4.55
C CYS A 49 8.60 4.07 -3.76
N ASP A 50 9.03 5.33 -3.84
CA ASP A 50 10.23 5.82 -3.17
C ASP A 50 9.91 6.33 -1.75
N ASP A 51 10.94 6.61 -0.96
CA ASP A 51 10.87 7.29 0.35
C ASP A 51 10.00 6.62 1.42
N LEU A 52 9.95 5.29 1.44
CA LEU A 52 9.22 4.54 2.47
C LEU A 52 9.87 4.70 3.85
N ALA A 53 9.20 5.46 4.72
CA ALA A 53 9.61 5.65 6.11
C ALA A 53 9.74 4.30 6.86
N PRO A 54 10.72 4.16 7.75
CA PRO A 54 10.85 2.97 8.58
C PRO A 54 9.62 2.79 9.47
N LEU A 55 9.30 1.54 9.80
CA LEU A 55 8.23 1.27 10.76
C LEU A 55 8.61 1.78 12.17
N PRO A 56 7.63 2.07 13.04
CA PRO A 56 7.88 2.41 14.43
C PRO A 56 8.71 1.34 15.15
N ALA A 57 9.42 1.74 16.22
CA ALA A 57 10.30 0.86 17.00
C ALA A 57 9.62 -0.46 17.43
N SER A 58 8.34 -0.41 17.79
CA SER A 58 7.55 -1.59 18.19
C SER A 58 7.32 -2.62 17.08
N LEU A 59 7.50 -2.23 15.82
CA LEU A 59 7.29 -3.06 14.63
C LEU A 59 8.59 -3.33 13.87
N GLN A 60 9.75 -3.01 14.46
CA GLN A 60 11.05 -3.14 13.78
C GLN A 60 11.38 -4.57 13.34
N GLY A 61 10.90 -5.58 14.07
CA GLY A 61 11.03 -6.99 13.66
C GLY A 61 10.30 -7.33 12.34
N TYR A 62 9.45 -6.43 11.85
CA TYR A 62 8.70 -6.57 10.60
C TYR A 62 9.07 -5.51 9.55
N ASP A 63 10.15 -4.76 9.76
CA ASP A 63 10.50 -3.59 8.96
C ASP A 63 11.06 -3.94 7.57
N THR A 64 10.17 -4.45 6.72
CA THR A 64 10.44 -4.81 5.33
C THR A 64 9.93 -3.73 4.39
N ARG A 65 10.45 -3.66 3.16
CA ARG A 65 9.93 -2.77 2.12
C ARG A 65 8.41 -2.93 1.92
N GLN A 66 7.92 -4.17 1.89
CA GLN A 66 6.50 -4.45 1.72
C GLN A 66 5.67 -3.93 2.90
N ALA A 67 6.17 -4.12 4.14
CA ALA A 67 5.48 -3.66 5.33
C ALA A 67 5.45 -2.12 5.42
N ARG A 68 6.54 -1.44 5.07
CA ARG A 68 6.56 0.04 4.99
C ARG A 68 5.60 0.58 3.93
N LEU A 69 5.51 -0.09 2.77
CA LEU A 69 4.56 0.29 1.72
C LEU A 69 3.11 0.12 2.20
N THR A 70 2.84 -0.99 2.90
CA THR A 70 1.53 -1.26 3.51
C THR A 70 1.19 -0.21 4.56
N ALA A 71 2.15 0.17 5.41
CA ALA A 71 1.95 1.20 6.43
C ALA A 71 1.62 2.57 5.82
N ARG A 72 2.34 2.97 4.76
CA ARG A 72 2.03 4.21 4.02
C ARG A 72 0.61 4.18 3.45
N ALA A 73 0.24 3.09 2.76
CA ALA A 73 -1.09 2.96 2.18
C ALA A 73 -2.20 2.93 3.24
N LEU A 74 -1.96 2.35 4.42
CA LEU A 74 -2.95 2.27 5.49
C LEU A 74 -3.09 3.56 6.30
N ALA A 75 -2.09 4.44 6.34
CA ALA A 75 -2.11 5.63 7.19
C ALA A 75 -3.39 6.49 7.01
N PRO A 76 -3.86 6.78 5.78
CA PRO A 76 -5.11 7.52 5.57
C PRO A 76 -6.38 6.76 6.01
N MET A 77 -6.32 5.43 6.11
CA MET A 77 -7.46 4.58 6.48
C MET A 77 -7.68 4.48 7.99
N THR A 78 -6.75 4.99 8.82
CA THR A 78 -6.75 4.84 10.28
C THR A 78 -8.10 5.22 10.90
N GLU A 79 -8.67 6.38 10.53
CA GLU A 79 -9.94 6.84 11.11
C GLU A 79 -11.14 6.02 10.62
N ALA A 80 -11.14 5.59 9.36
CA ALA A 80 -12.21 4.74 8.82
C ALA A 80 -12.24 3.38 9.54
N VAL A 81 -11.07 2.78 9.77
CA VAL A 81 -10.93 1.53 10.53
C VAL A 81 -11.36 1.75 11.99
N ALA A 82 -10.90 2.82 12.64
CA ALA A 82 -11.32 3.15 14.00
C ALA A 82 -12.83 3.36 14.11
N GLY A 83 -13.44 4.03 13.14
CA GLY A 83 -14.88 4.22 13.03
C GLY A 83 -15.65 2.89 12.90
N ALA A 84 -15.16 1.98 12.07
CA ALA A 84 -15.72 0.62 11.97
C ALA A 84 -15.60 -0.13 13.30
N CYS A 85 -14.44 -0.08 13.96
CA CYS A 85 -14.21 -0.71 15.27
C CYS A 85 -15.18 -0.18 16.34
N ARG A 86 -15.39 1.15 16.39
CA ARG A 86 -16.36 1.76 17.33
C ARG A 86 -17.80 1.34 17.03
N ARG A 87 -18.16 1.22 15.75
CA ARG A 87 -19.54 0.91 15.33
C ARG A 87 -19.93 -0.55 15.51
N TRP A 88 -19.00 -1.46 15.25
CA TRP A 88 -19.29 -2.90 15.13
C TRP A 88 -18.56 -3.77 16.17
N GLY A 89 -17.58 -3.20 16.88
CA GLY A 89 -16.68 -3.92 17.78
C GLY A 89 -15.51 -4.55 17.01
N ALA A 90 -14.29 -4.42 17.53
CA ALA A 90 -13.08 -4.95 16.89
C ALA A 90 -13.13 -6.47 16.68
N SER A 91 -13.80 -7.22 17.56
CA SER A 91 -13.99 -8.67 17.43
C SER A 91 -14.85 -9.10 16.22
N ARG A 92 -15.50 -8.14 15.55
CA ARG A 92 -16.33 -8.39 14.36
C ARG A 92 -15.71 -7.87 13.07
N ILE A 93 -14.44 -7.47 13.12
CA ILE A 93 -13.71 -6.96 11.96
C ILE A 93 -12.64 -7.98 11.58
N ALA A 94 -12.62 -8.36 10.30
CA ALA A 94 -11.61 -9.23 9.74
C ALA A 94 -10.57 -8.42 8.98
N ILE A 95 -9.31 -8.85 9.08
CA ILE A 95 -8.21 -8.38 8.24
C ILE A 95 -7.89 -9.48 7.23
N VAL A 96 -8.05 -9.18 5.95
CA VAL A 96 -7.75 -10.11 4.86
C VAL A 96 -6.64 -9.49 4.01
N ILE A 97 -5.49 -10.15 3.94
CA ILE A 97 -4.29 -9.66 3.26
C ILE A 97 -3.89 -10.67 2.18
N GLY A 98 -3.57 -10.17 0.99
CA GLY A 98 -2.97 -10.95 -0.08
C GLY A 98 -1.59 -10.42 -0.45
N THR A 99 -0.61 -11.31 -0.57
CA THR A 99 0.73 -10.99 -1.07
C THR A 99 1.34 -12.21 -1.75
N SER A 100 2.04 -12.01 -2.86
CA SER A 100 2.79 -13.07 -3.56
C SER A 100 4.28 -13.02 -3.26
N THR A 101 4.80 -11.86 -2.85
CA THR A 101 6.23 -11.63 -2.60
C THR A 101 6.56 -11.59 -1.10
N GLY A 102 5.62 -11.20 -0.25
CA GLY A 102 5.93 -11.02 1.16
C GLY A 102 7.11 -10.04 1.37
N GLY A 103 7.90 -10.29 2.40
CA GLY A 103 9.16 -9.61 2.66
C GLY A 103 10.37 -10.26 1.99
N ILE A 104 10.27 -10.75 0.75
CA ILE A 104 11.32 -11.56 0.09
C ILE A 104 12.74 -10.96 0.12
N ALA A 105 12.87 -9.64 0.23
CA ALA A 105 14.14 -8.93 0.31
C ALA A 105 14.68 -8.74 1.75
N ALA A 106 13.94 -9.19 2.76
CA ALA A 106 14.35 -9.15 4.16
C ALA A 106 14.78 -10.56 4.59
N THR A 107 16.09 -10.75 4.72
CA THR A 107 16.75 -11.94 5.29
C THR A 107 17.65 -11.51 6.43
#